data_AF-A0A2X4UTA1-F1
#
_entry.id   AF-A0A2X4UTA1-F1
#
_cell.length_a   1.000
_cell.length_b   1.000
_cell.length_c   1.000
_cell.angle_alpha   90.00
_cell.angle_beta   90.00
_cell.angle_gamma   90.00
#
_symmetry.space_group_name_H-M   'P 1'
#
loop_
_entity.id
_entity.type
_entity.pdbx_description
1 polymer ?
#
loop_
_entity_poly.entity_id
_entity_poly.type
_entity_poly.pdbx_seq_one_letter_code
_entity_poly.pdbx_strand_id
1 'polypeptide(L)'
;MHQTTAILAAAFLTLSAGCGTPTEHTDNTRVAEPQPHEWVAIDDVSVRWTAVPGIDLDAPEVLLARAFGESELFYEITGRLESTYEGFAETVPYLLDNGGRTYPRIGTVNNHVFEVRPLPDRFGRPSYLVAYCTDESETAVPTGDAWKTSSYALSHPRVLAITRTGWNVPAPQVNTAVRTSHPSWNVFEGWEIRLGTSVGNDFFALSKPEDRALNDYCILDHPPSNGGFARDQPLETPPVAQPSVPGWPQRVEGP
;
A
#
# COMPACT_ATOMS: atom_id res chain seq x y z
N MET A 1 -8.08 -73.28 -20.64
CA MET A 1 -6.94 -72.34 -20.78
C MET A 1 -6.39 -72.06 -19.39
N HIS A 2 -5.08 -71.89 -19.32
CA HIS A 2 -4.19 -72.35 -18.25
C HIS A 2 -4.31 -71.70 -16.87
N GLN A 3 -4.16 -72.53 -15.84
CA GLN A 3 -3.66 -72.19 -14.50
C GLN A 3 -2.17 -71.84 -14.58
N THR A 4 -1.70 -70.84 -13.83
CA THR A 4 -0.32 -70.86 -13.28
C THR A 4 -0.26 -70.12 -11.95
N THR A 5 0.38 -70.76 -10.99
CA THR A 5 0.53 -70.39 -9.57
C THR A 5 2.00 -70.05 -9.29
N ALA A 6 2.24 -69.23 -8.25
CA ALA A 6 3.48 -69.08 -7.46
C ALA A 6 4.63 -68.28 -8.14
N ILE A 7 5.54 -67.58 -7.44
CA ILE A 7 6.31 -67.92 -6.23
C ILE A 7 6.77 -66.62 -5.51
N LEU A 8 6.74 -66.65 -4.17
CA LEU A 8 7.46 -65.73 -3.26
C LEU A 8 8.97 -65.99 -3.31
N ALA A 9 9.79 -64.95 -3.40
CA ALA A 9 11.20 -65.03 -3.03
C ALA A 9 11.62 -63.77 -2.24
N ALA A 10 11.83 -63.96 -0.94
CA ALA A 10 12.54 -63.05 -0.07
C ALA A 10 14.03 -63.38 -0.10
N ALA A 11 14.92 -62.38 -0.20
CA ALA A 11 16.34 -62.55 0.08
C ALA A 11 17.02 -61.26 0.56
N PHE A 12 17.38 -61.28 1.84
CA PHE A 12 18.65 -60.88 2.46
C PHE A 12 19.38 -59.58 2.07
N LEU A 13 19.31 -58.64 3.02
CA LEU A 13 20.40 -57.85 3.63
C LEU A 13 21.83 -57.99 3.04
N THR A 14 22.42 -56.85 2.69
CA THR A 14 23.83 -56.55 3.03
C THR A 14 23.94 -55.11 3.55
N LEU A 15 24.32 -54.99 4.83
CA LEU A 15 24.82 -53.75 5.41
C LEU A 15 26.27 -53.57 4.97
N SER A 16 26.58 -52.48 4.28
CA SER A 16 27.93 -51.94 4.20
C SER A 16 28.07 -50.79 5.20
N ALA A 17 28.77 -51.06 6.29
CA ALA A 17 29.30 -50.04 7.18
C ALA A 17 30.45 -49.32 6.46
N GLY A 18 30.21 -48.09 6.02
CA GLY A 18 31.24 -47.16 5.58
C GLY A 18 31.52 -46.15 6.68
N CYS A 19 32.58 -46.38 7.46
CA CYS A 19 33.20 -45.33 8.28
C CYS A 19 33.86 -44.32 7.34
N GLY A 20 33.13 -43.25 7.00
CA GLY A 20 33.70 -42.02 6.46
C GLY A 20 33.91 -41.04 7.60
N THR A 21 35.15 -40.69 7.89
CA THR A 21 35.47 -39.54 8.74
C THR A 21 34.77 -38.31 8.14
N PRO A 22 34.07 -37.48 8.93
CA PRO A 22 33.48 -36.25 8.40
C PRO A 22 34.64 -35.38 7.92
N THR A 23 34.79 -35.27 6.60
CA THR A 23 35.56 -34.17 6.05
C THR A 23 34.69 -32.97 6.32
N GLU A 24 35.14 -32.11 7.24
CA GLU A 24 34.55 -30.81 7.51
C GLU A 24 34.65 -30.01 6.21
N HIS A 25 33.66 -30.21 5.34
CA HIS A 25 33.41 -29.32 4.23
C HIS A 25 32.95 -28.05 4.92
N THR A 26 33.88 -27.11 5.08
CA THR A 26 33.56 -25.70 5.19
C THR A 26 32.89 -25.35 3.87
N ASP A 27 31.62 -25.74 3.79
CA ASP A 27 30.70 -25.21 2.83
C ASP A 27 30.59 -23.74 3.23
N ASN A 28 31.47 -22.93 2.62
CA ASN A 28 31.24 -21.51 2.43
C ASN A 28 30.05 -21.36 1.47
N THR A 29 28.93 -22.02 1.78
CA THR A 29 27.61 -21.49 1.49
C THR A 29 27.59 -20.20 2.27
N ARG A 30 28.11 -19.16 1.63
CA ARG A 30 27.71 -17.80 1.87
C ARG A 30 26.20 -17.91 1.90
N VAL A 31 25.63 -17.87 3.11
CA VAL A 31 24.18 -17.72 3.28
C VAL A 31 23.89 -16.56 2.35
N ALA A 32 23.20 -16.86 1.24
CA ALA A 32 22.87 -15.84 0.28
C ALA A 32 22.11 -14.81 1.11
N GLU A 33 22.73 -13.64 1.25
CA GLU A 33 22.11 -12.49 1.85
C GLU A 33 20.74 -12.38 1.16
N PRO A 34 19.62 -12.33 1.91
CA PRO A 34 18.31 -12.32 1.31
C PRO A 34 18.31 -11.26 0.21
N GLN A 35 18.11 -11.71 -1.03
CA GLN A 35 18.07 -10.80 -2.18
C GLN A 35 16.99 -9.76 -1.85
N PRO A 36 17.26 -8.45 -2.07
CA PRO A 36 16.25 -7.43 -1.89
C PRO A 36 15.03 -7.87 -2.71
N HIS A 37 13.91 -8.04 -2.02
CA HIS A 37 12.67 -8.56 -2.55
C HIS A 37 12.36 -7.99 -3.93
N GLU A 38 12.03 -8.85 -4.90
CA GLU A 38 11.59 -8.42 -6.25
C GLU A 38 10.42 -7.44 -6.14
N TRP A 39 10.71 -6.15 -6.31
CA TRP A 39 9.75 -5.03 -6.43
C TRP A 39 8.93 -5.08 -7.74
N VAL A 40 9.01 -6.17 -8.49
CA VAL A 40 8.55 -6.30 -9.88
C VAL A 40 7.04 -6.03 -10.03
N ALA A 41 6.23 -6.20 -8.97
CA ALA A 41 4.81 -5.86 -9.00
C ALA A 41 4.50 -4.38 -8.69
N ILE A 42 5.43 -3.63 -8.11
CA ILE A 42 5.26 -2.22 -7.72
C ILE A 42 5.85 -1.28 -8.79
N ASP A 43 6.88 -1.71 -9.52
CA ASP A 43 7.51 -0.88 -10.56
C ASP A 43 6.55 -0.49 -11.69
N ASP A 44 5.52 -1.32 -11.93
CA ASP A 44 4.46 -1.08 -12.91
C ASP A 44 3.29 -0.27 -12.35
N VAL A 45 3.37 0.20 -11.10
CA VAL A 45 2.36 1.05 -10.45
C VAL A 45 2.97 2.35 -9.98
N SER A 46 2.28 3.44 -10.30
CA SER A 46 2.65 4.78 -9.86
C SER A 46 1.50 5.44 -9.10
N VAL A 47 1.85 6.40 -8.25
CA VAL A 47 0.86 7.17 -7.48
C VAL A 47 1.09 8.65 -7.69
N ARG A 48 0.03 9.37 -8.08
CA ARG A 48 0.03 10.81 -8.27
C ARG A 48 -0.85 11.44 -7.21
N TRP A 49 -0.36 12.52 -6.61
CA TRP A 49 -1.11 13.30 -5.64
C TRP A 49 -1.36 14.69 -6.17
N THR A 50 -2.59 15.12 -6.01
CA THR A 50 -3.05 16.49 -6.28
C THR A 50 -3.85 16.99 -5.08
N ALA A 51 -4.09 18.29 -5.01
CA ALA A 51 -4.95 18.85 -3.98
C ALA A 51 -5.73 20.06 -4.51
N VAL A 52 -6.85 20.39 -3.86
CA VAL A 52 -7.55 21.65 -4.11
C VAL A 52 -6.64 22.85 -3.78
N PRO A 53 -6.83 24.01 -4.44
CA PRO A 53 -6.02 25.20 -4.17
C PRO A 53 -5.99 25.58 -2.69
N GLY A 54 -4.79 25.79 -2.15
CA GLY A 54 -4.57 26.19 -0.76
C GLY A 54 -4.19 25.05 0.19
N ILE A 55 -4.28 23.79 -0.24
CA ILE A 55 -3.73 22.65 0.50
C ILE A 55 -2.30 22.38 0.04
N ASP A 56 -1.37 22.33 1.00
CA ASP A 56 0.03 22.00 0.78
C ASP A 56 0.24 20.48 0.83
N LEU A 57 0.67 19.88 -0.28
CA LEU A 57 0.97 18.44 -0.37
C LEU A 57 2.21 18.01 0.44
N ASP A 58 3.00 18.97 0.93
CA ASP A 58 4.15 18.74 1.78
C ASP A 58 3.88 19.06 3.26
N ALA A 59 2.65 19.44 3.62
CA ALA A 59 2.25 19.57 5.01
C ALA A 59 2.36 18.21 5.74
N PRO A 60 2.79 18.16 7.01
CA PRO A 60 3.04 16.90 7.72
C PRO A 60 1.85 15.93 7.74
N GLU A 61 0.65 16.43 8.00
CA GLU A 61 -0.59 15.65 8.01
C GLU A 61 -0.96 15.13 6.61
N VAL A 62 -0.61 15.87 5.55
CA VAL A 62 -0.84 15.43 4.17
C VAL A 62 0.20 14.38 3.78
N LEU A 63 1.47 14.54 4.14
CA LEU A 63 2.50 13.52 3.94
C LEU A 63 2.14 12.20 4.63
N LEU A 64 1.54 12.24 5.82
CA LEU A 64 1.02 11.05 6.51
C LEU A 64 -0.13 10.40 5.75
N ALA A 65 -1.09 11.19 5.27
CA ALA A 65 -2.19 10.66 4.46
C ALA A 65 -1.69 10.03 3.15
N ARG A 66 -0.68 10.64 2.53
CA ARG A 66 0.01 10.10 1.36
C ARG A 66 0.68 8.76 1.65
N ALA A 67 1.46 8.71 2.72
CA ALA A 67 2.20 7.52 3.14
C ALA A 67 1.24 6.38 3.46
N PHE A 68 0.13 6.70 4.12
CA PHE A 68 -0.94 5.77 4.42
C PHE A 68 -1.57 5.20 3.14
N GLY A 69 -2.02 6.07 2.22
CA GLY A 69 -2.70 5.64 1.00
C GLY A 69 -1.80 4.81 0.07
N GLU A 70 -0.54 5.22 -0.09
CA GLU A 70 0.45 4.46 -0.87
C GLU A 70 0.76 3.10 -0.21
N SER A 71 0.89 3.05 1.12
CA SER A 71 1.11 1.80 1.85
C SER A 71 -0.08 0.84 1.79
N GLU A 72 -1.31 1.35 1.93
CA GLU A 72 -2.54 0.56 1.77
C GLU A 72 -2.60 -0.05 0.36
N LEU A 73 -2.34 0.75 -0.68
CA LEU A 73 -2.29 0.30 -2.06
C LEU A 73 -1.23 -0.80 -2.28
N PHE A 74 -0.01 -0.61 -1.79
CA PHE A 74 1.05 -1.61 -1.94
C PHE A 74 0.73 -2.90 -1.19
N TYR A 75 0.13 -2.81 0.00
CA TYR A 75 -0.36 -3.98 0.71
C TYR A 75 -1.48 -4.70 -0.05
N GLU A 76 -2.43 -3.98 -0.64
CA GLU A 76 -3.50 -4.58 -1.47
C GLU A 76 -2.95 -5.28 -2.72
N ILE A 77 -1.96 -4.70 -3.39
CA ILE A 77 -1.36 -5.26 -4.61
C ILE A 77 -0.57 -6.52 -4.27
N THR A 78 0.28 -6.44 -3.23
CA THR A 78 1.27 -7.47 -2.93
C THR A 78 0.80 -8.51 -1.91
N GLY A 79 -0.16 -8.17 -1.05
CA GLY A 79 -0.55 -8.95 0.12
C GLY A 79 0.53 -9.00 1.22
N ARG A 80 1.54 -8.11 1.16
CA ARG A 80 2.78 -8.20 1.94
C ARG A 80 3.06 -6.89 2.67
N LEU A 81 3.29 -6.96 3.98
CA LEU A 81 3.58 -5.76 4.79
C LEU A 81 4.97 -5.21 4.54
N GLU A 82 5.92 -6.08 4.19
CA GLU A 82 7.27 -5.69 3.80
C GLU A 82 7.31 -4.83 2.52
N SER A 83 6.20 -4.74 1.78
CA SER A 83 6.03 -3.88 0.62
C SER A 83 5.47 -2.49 0.96
N THR A 84 5.20 -2.22 2.24
CA THR A 84 4.66 -0.94 2.73
C THR A 84 5.76 -0.05 3.31
N TYR A 85 5.45 1.22 3.56
CA TYR A 85 6.41 2.10 4.21
C TYR A 85 6.63 1.72 5.68
N GLU A 86 7.87 1.93 6.15
CA GLU A 86 8.25 1.70 7.55
C GLU A 86 7.29 2.44 8.50
N GLY A 87 6.76 1.75 9.52
CA GLY A 87 5.79 2.30 10.48
C GLY A 87 4.32 2.06 10.13
N PHE A 88 4.03 1.56 8.93
CA PHE A 88 2.64 1.33 8.50
C PHE A 88 1.96 0.21 9.30
N ALA A 89 2.64 -0.92 9.52
CA ALA A 89 2.07 -2.09 10.18
C ALA A 89 1.59 -1.79 11.62
N GLU A 90 2.30 -0.90 12.32
CA GLU A 90 1.96 -0.44 13.67
C GLU A 90 0.74 0.49 13.67
N THR A 91 0.46 1.14 12.54
CA THR A 91 -0.61 2.14 12.39
C THR A 91 -1.96 1.48 12.10
N VAL A 92 -1.99 0.30 11.46
CA VAL A 92 -3.22 -0.37 10.99
C VAL A 92 -3.29 -1.86 11.38
N PRO A 93 -3.25 -2.20 12.69
CA PRO A 93 -3.24 -3.60 13.10
C PRO A 93 -4.45 -4.40 12.59
N TYR A 94 -5.60 -3.74 12.38
CA TYR A 94 -6.83 -4.38 11.91
C TYR A 94 -6.82 -4.74 10.41
N LEU A 95 -5.98 -4.10 9.58
CA LEU A 95 -5.84 -4.50 8.16
C LEU A 95 -5.10 -5.84 8.01
N LEU A 96 -4.36 -6.24 9.04
CA LEU A 96 -3.56 -7.47 9.06
C LEU A 96 -4.42 -8.72 9.28
N ASP A 97 -5.57 -8.57 9.96
CA ASP A 97 -6.44 -9.68 10.35
C ASP A 97 -7.23 -10.28 9.17
N ASN A 98 -7.34 -9.56 8.05
CA ASN A 98 -8.16 -9.97 6.90
C ASN A 98 -7.46 -10.90 5.90
N GLY A 99 -6.22 -11.33 6.18
CA GLY A 99 -5.47 -12.27 5.34
C GLY A 99 -5.33 -11.76 3.90
N GLY A 100 -4.41 -10.80 3.72
CA GLY A 100 -4.20 -10.00 2.50
C GLY A 100 -4.64 -10.69 1.21
N ARG A 101 -5.65 -10.11 0.55
CA ARG A 101 -6.01 -10.50 -0.82
C ARG A 101 -5.12 -9.71 -1.77
N THR A 102 -4.44 -10.42 -2.65
CA THR A 102 -3.64 -9.79 -3.70
C THR A 102 -4.55 -9.33 -4.83
N TYR A 103 -4.47 -8.05 -5.13
CA TYR A 103 -5.14 -7.43 -6.27
C TYR A 103 -4.09 -6.78 -7.16
N PRO A 104 -3.37 -7.57 -7.98
CA PRO A 104 -2.34 -7.03 -8.86
C PRO A 104 -2.93 -5.96 -9.77
N ARG A 105 -2.22 -4.85 -9.91
CA ARG A 105 -2.61 -3.70 -10.72
C ARG A 105 -1.38 -3.19 -11.48
N ILE A 106 -1.61 -2.55 -12.61
CA ILE A 106 -0.60 -1.83 -13.40
C ILE A 106 -1.18 -0.47 -13.77
N GLY A 107 -0.36 0.58 -13.82
CA GLY A 107 -0.73 1.90 -14.29
C GLY A 107 -0.56 2.99 -13.24
N THR A 108 -1.50 3.93 -13.20
CA THR A 108 -1.40 5.13 -12.36
C THR A 108 -2.63 5.24 -11.45
N VAL A 109 -2.39 5.33 -10.14
CA VAL A 109 -3.40 5.67 -9.15
C VAL A 109 -3.33 7.18 -8.89
N ASN A 110 -4.43 7.87 -9.12
CA ASN A 110 -4.51 9.30 -8.88
C ASN A 110 -5.23 9.54 -7.54
N ASN A 111 -4.59 10.26 -6.63
CA ASN A 111 -5.17 10.68 -5.37
C ASN A 111 -5.35 12.19 -5.36
N HIS A 112 -6.48 12.65 -4.82
CA HIS A 112 -6.80 14.07 -4.73
C HIS A 112 -7.23 14.45 -3.32
N VAL A 113 -6.43 15.27 -2.64
CA VAL A 113 -6.72 15.81 -1.31
C VAL A 113 -7.65 17.00 -1.44
N PHE A 114 -8.87 16.90 -0.92
CA PHE A 114 -9.87 17.96 -1.03
C PHE A 114 -10.18 18.63 0.31
N GLU A 115 -9.79 18.02 1.44
CA GLU A 115 -10.00 18.62 2.76
C GLU A 115 -8.84 18.32 3.71
N VAL A 116 -8.34 19.38 4.34
CA VAL A 116 -7.47 19.31 5.51
C VAL A 116 -8.01 20.31 6.52
N ARG A 117 -8.33 19.86 7.74
CA ARG A 117 -8.76 20.77 8.80
C ARG A 117 -8.35 20.30 10.19
N PRO A 118 -8.11 21.22 11.13
CA PRO A 118 -7.97 20.88 12.53
C PRO A 118 -9.21 20.16 13.04
N LEU A 119 -8.98 19.08 13.77
CA LEU A 119 -10.00 18.35 14.48
C LEU A 119 -9.37 17.80 15.76
N PRO A 120 -9.37 18.58 16.86
CA PRO A 120 -8.83 18.11 18.12
C PRO A 120 -9.49 16.80 18.52
N ASP A 121 -8.70 15.88 19.06
CA ASP A 121 -9.24 14.62 19.52
C ASP A 121 -10.09 14.79 20.79
N ARG A 122 -10.64 13.69 21.32
CA ARG A 122 -11.49 13.73 22.54
C ARG A 122 -10.79 14.26 23.79
N PHE A 123 -9.47 14.34 23.77
CA PHE A 123 -8.65 14.84 24.86
C PHE A 123 -8.11 16.26 24.58
N GLY A 124 -8.53 16.89 23.48
CA GLY A 124 -8.07 18.21 23.05
C GLY A 124 -6.65 18.19 22.46
N ARG A 125 -6.11 17.02 22.13
CA ARG A 125 -4.78 16.91 21.51
C ARG A 125 -4.84 17.42 20.06
N PRO A 126 -3.79 18.09 19.56
CA PRO A 126 -3.71 18.50 18.16
C PRO A 126 -3.88 17.29 17.25
N SER A 127 -4.91 17.36 16.41
CA SER A 127 -5.25 16.34 15.43
C SER A 127 -5.88 17.00 14.22
N TYR A 128 -5.77 16.33 13.08
CA TYR A 128 -6.20 16.81 11.78
C TYR A 128 -7.10 15.78 11.12
N LEU A 129 -8.15 16.25 10.47
CA LEU A 129 -8.87 15.46 9.48
C LEU A 129 -8.23 15.74 8.12
N VAL A 130 -7.85 14.66 7.43
CA VAL A 130 -7.41 14.72 6.03
C VAL A 130 -8.32 13.80 5.22
N ALA A 131 -8.94 14.35 4.19
CA ALA A 131 -9.79 13.60 3.28
C ALA A 131 -9.27 13.68 1.84
N TYR A 132 -9.24 12.53 1.18
CA TYR A 132 -8.81 12.41 -0.20
C TYR A 132 -9.64 11.37 -0.95
N CYS A 133 -9.66 11.52 -2.27
CA CYS A 133 -10.30 10.58 -3.19
C CYS A 133 -9.22 9.80 -3.93
N THR A 134 -9.54 8.56 -4.33
CA THR A 134 -8.69 7.75 -5.19
C THR A 134 -9.42 7.47 -6.50
N ASP A 135 -8.73 7.71 -7.60
CA ASP A 135 -9.14 7.43 -8.97
C ASP A 135 -8.16 6.41 -9.57
N GLU A 136 -8.71 5.25 -9.90
CA GLU A 136 -7.96 4.13 -10.47
C GLU A 136 -8.31 3.91 -11.95
N SER A 137 -8.94 4.89 -12.59
CA SER A 137 -9.29 4.82 -14.02
C SER A 137 -8.06 4.70 -14.93
N GLU A 138 -6.88 5.10 -14.47
CA GLU A 138 -5.61 4.90 -15.20
C GLU A 138 -4.89 3.60 -14.83
N THR A 139 -5.61 2.64 -14.23
CA THR A 139 -5.07 1.31 -13.88
C THR A 139 -5.76 0.16 -14.62
N ALA A 140 -5.04 -0.94 -14.75
CA ALA A 140 -5.55 -2.21 -15.24
C ALA A 140 -5.30 -3.36 -14.24
N VAL A 141 -6.19 -4.34 -14.27
CA VAL A 141 -6.11 -5.58 -13.51
C VAL A 141 -5.93 -6.74 -14.51
N PRO A 142 -5.03 -7.70 -14.26
CA PRO A 142 -4.85 -8.86 -15.12
C PRO A 142 -6.04 -9.83 -15.00
N THR A 143 -6.43 -10.43 -16.13
CA THR A 143 -7.47 -11.47 -16.22
C THR A 143 -6.92 -12.67 -17.00
N GLY A 144 -6.07 -13.47 -16.35
CA GLY A 144 -5.34 -14.56 -17.02
C GLY A 144 -4.33 -13.99 -18.03
N ASP A 145 -4.61 -14.16 -19.32
CA ASP A 145 -3.75 -13.70 -20.42
C ASP A 145 -4.13 -12.32 -20.98
N ALA A 146 -5.09 -11.63 -20.35
CA ALA A 146 -5.63 -10.35 -20.81
C ALA A 146 -5.61 -9.31 -19.69
N TRP A 147 -6.01 -8.09 -20.03
CA TRP A 147 -6.14 -6.97 -19.12
C TRP A 147 -7.55 -6.43 -19.15
N LYS A 148 -7.99 -5.84 -18.03
CA LYS A 148 -9.18 -5.00 -18.01
C LYS A 148 -8.97 -3.76 -17.16
N THR A 149 -9.71 -2.71 -17.45
CA THR A 149 -9.80 -1.53 -16.58
C THR A 149 -10.24 -1.90 -15.16
N SER A 150 -9.68 -1.25 -14.14
CA SER A 150 -10.12 -1.45 -12.75
C SER A 150 -11.62 -1.18 -12.57
N SER A 151 -12.30 -2.03 -11.79
CA SER A 151 -13.70 -1.81 -11.38
C SER A 151 -13.84 -0.62 -10.41
N TYR A 152 -12.72 -0.15 -9.85
CA TYR A 152 -12.63 0.87 -8.80
C TYR A 152 -12.28 2.27 -9.35
N ALA A 153 -12.80 2.62 -10.53
CA ALA A 153 -12.47 3.87 -11.23
C ALA A 153 -12.57 5.15 -10.38
N LEU A 154 -13.49 5.22 -9.42
CA LEU A 154 -13.56 6.26 -8.39
C LEU A 154 -13.91 5.60 -7.08
N SER A 155 -13.02 5.66 -6.10
CA SER A 155 -13.26 5.13 -4.77
C SER A 155 -14.07 6.11 -3.93
N HIS A 156 -14.74 5.58 -2.91
CA HIS A 156 -15.27 6.39 -1.82
C HIS A 156 -14.14 7.24 -1.21
N PRO A 157 -14.43 8.45 -0.70
CA PRO A 157 -13.44 9.26 -0.02
C PRO A 157 -12.81 8.48 1.13
N ARG A 158 -11.48 8.54 1.23
CA ARG A 158 -10.73 8.12 2.40
C ARG A 158 -10.68 9.29 3.36
N VAL A 159 -11.03 9.05 4.62
CA VAL A 159 -11.00 10.07 5.67
C VAL A 159 -10.11 9.56 6.79
N LEU A 160 -9.06 10.31 7.08
CA LEU A 160 -8.07 9.98 8.09
C LEU A 160 -8.11 11.03 9.20
N ALA A 161 -8.13 10.56 10.44
CA ALA A 161 -7.88 11.38 11.62
C ALA A 161 -6.45 11.14 12.08
N ILE A 162 -5.63 12.18 11.98
CA ILE A 162 -4.18 12.14 12.18
C ILE A 162 -3.85 12.91 13.45
N THR A 163 -3.48 12.18 14.49
CA THR A 163 -3.22 12.72 15.83
C THR A 163 -1.74 12.62 16.13
N ARG A 164 -1.12 13.72 16.59
CA ARG A 164 0.28 13.68 17.00
C ARG A 164 0.39 13.02 18.37
N THR A 165 1.21 11.98 18.50
CA THR A 165 1.45 11.27 19.77
C THR A 165 2.71 11.78 20.48
N GLY A 166 3.70 12.28 19.73
CA GLY A 166 4.91 12.90 20.23
C GLY A 166 4.88 14.43 20.16
N TRP A 167 3.96 15.10 20.86
CA TRP A 167 3.80 16.57 20.76
C TRP A 167 5.05 17.37 21.16
N ASN A 168 5.95 16.78 21.94
CA ASN A 168 7.21 17.40 22.33
C ASN A 168 8.36 17.21 21.32
N VAL A 169 8.19 16.34 20.31
CA VAL A 169 9.21 16.05 19.30
C VAL A 169 8.89 16.85 18.05
N PRO A 170 9.69 17.84 17.62
CA PRO A 170 9.44 18.61 16.41
C PRO A 170 9.21 17.72 15.18
N ALA A 171 8.32 18.13 14.27
CA ALA A 171 8.16 17.43 13.01
C ALA A 171 9.49 17.44 12.23
N PRO A 172 9.86 16.33 11.56
CA PRO A 172 11.04 16.30 10.71
C PRO A 172 11.04 17.46 9.72
N GLN A 173 12.19 18.11 9.57
CA GLN A 173 12.36 19.10 8.52
C GLN A 173 12.55 18.37 7.19
N VAL A 174 11.91 18.88 6.14
CA VAL A 174 11.96 18.28 4.81
C VAL A 174 12.45 19.30 3.77
N ASN A 175 13.21 18.82 2.80
CA ASN A 175 13.67 19.58 1.65
C ASN A 175 12.77 19.27 0.45
N THR A 176 11.89 20.20 0.11
CA THR A 176 10.93 20.06 -1.00
C THR A 176 11.55 20.30 -2.38
N ALA A 177 12.79 20.78 -2.45
CA ALA A 177 13.52 20.97 -3.70
C ALA A 177 14.13 19.65 -4.23
N VAL A 178 14.28 18.65 -3.37
CA VAL A 178 14.78 17.31 -3.74
C VAL A 178 13.64 16.32 -3.58
N ARG A 179 13.31 15.62 -4.67
CA ARG A 179 12.20 14.66 -4.72
C ARG A 179 12.71 13.24 -4.98
N THR A 180 12.22 12.30 -4.20
CA THR A 180 12.48 10.86 -4.34
C THR A 180 11.19 10.12 -4.71
N SER A 181 11.30 8.86 -5.14
CA SER A 181 10.15 8.00 -5.47
C SER A 181 9.39 7.51 -4.24
N HIS A 182 10.04 7.48 -3.07
CA HIS A 182 9.48 7.04 -1.79
C HIS A 182 10.08 7.88 -0.64
N PRO A 183 9.46 7.93 0.55
CA PRO A 183 10.03 8.65 1.68
C PRO A 183 11.36 8.03 2.11
N SER A 184 12.29 8.86 2.57
CA SER A 184 13.60 8.44 3.08
C SER A 184 13.63 8.27 4.60
N TRP A 185 12.47 8.26 5.26
CA TRP A 185 12.31 8.12 6.70
C TRP A 185 10.96 7.50 7.04
N ASN A 186 10.81 7.04 8.28
CA ASN A 186 9.53 6.61 8.84
C ASN A 186 8.59 7.82 9.02
N VAL A 187 7.68 8.03 8.07
CA VAL A 187 6.73 9.16 8.09
C VAL A 187 5.73 9.02 9.25
N PHE A 188 5.44 7.79 9.69
CA PHE A 188 4.47 7.52 10.76
C PHE A 188 5.03 7.75 12.17
N GLU A 189 6.34 7.94 12.32
CA GLU A 189 6.98 8.15 13.62
C GLU A 189 6.35 9.34 14.37
N GLY A 190 5.81 9.08 15.56
CA GLY A 190 5.21 10.11 16.42
C GLY A 190 3.77 10.50 16.06
N TRP A 191 3.09 9.69 15.24
CA TRP A 191 1.70 9.90 14.82
C TRP A 191 0.81 8.68 15.09
N GLU A 192 -0.47 8.94 15.29
CA GLU A 192 -1.56 7.97 15.34
C GLU A 192 -2.52 8.30 14.20
N ILE A 193 -2.79 7.33 13.33
CA ILE A 193 -3.77 7.48 12.25
C ILE A 193 -4.97 6.60 12.56
N ARG A 194 -6.16 7.17 12.46
CA ARG A 194 -7.43 6.45 12.58
C ARG A 194 -8.24 6.67 11.32
N LEU A 195 -8.81 5.60 10.78
CA LEU A 195 -9.70 5.70 9.63
C LEU A 195 -11.10 6.10 10.12
N GLY A 196 -11.70 7.07 9.43
CA GLY A 196 -13.13 7.32 9.56
C GLY A 196 -13.91 6.18 8.90
N THR A 197 -14.87 5.59 9.61
CA THR A 197 -15.79 4.62 9.03
C THR A 197 -17.11 5.29 8.68
N SER A 198 -17.72 4.88 7.57
CA SER A 198 -19.07 5.31 7.19
C SER A 198 -20.19 4.59 7.96
N VAL A 199 -19.86 3.66 8.87
CA VAL A 199 -20.81 2.77 9.52
C VAL A 199 -20.61 2.75 11.04
N GLY A 200 -21.58 3.28 11.78
CA GLY A 200 -21.70 3.12 13.23
C GLY A 200 -21.29 4.35 14.06
N ASN A 201 -21.80 4.39 15.30
CA ASN A 201 -21.73 5.52 16.25
C ASN A 201 -20.32 5.86 16.78
N ASP A 202 -19.26 5.43 16.10
CA ASP A 202 -17.89 5.66 16.54
C ASP A 202 -17.30 6.89 15.85
N PHE A 203 -16.80 7.82 16.68
CA PHE A 203 -16.03 9.07 16.51
C PHE A 203 -16.02 9.88 15.19
N PHE A 204 -16.26 9.29 14.03
CA PHE A 204 -16.20 9.85 12.69
C PHE A 204 -17.32 9.31 11.80
N ALA A 205 -18.51 9.05 12.36
CA ALA A 205 -19.65 8.72 11.53
C ALA A 205 -19.87 9.88 10.55
N LEU A 206 -19.50 9.65 9.28
CA LEU A 206 -19.73 10.49 8.08
C LEU A 206 -21.24 10.64 7.82
N SER A 207 -21.96 11.05 8.86
CA SER A 207 -23.41 10.94 9.02
C SER A 207 -24.09 12.29 8.89
N LYS A 208 -23.32 13.38 8.77
CA LYS A 208 -23.90 14.69 8.56
C LYS A 208 -24.20 14.92 7.06
N PRO A 209 -25.18 15.78 6.72
CA PRO A 209 -25.47 16.14 5.33
C PRO A 209 -24.26 16.73 4.59
N GLU A 210 -23.38 17.45 5.30
CA GLU A 210 -22.10 17.94 4.80
C GLU A 210 -21.14 16.80 4.38
N ASP A 211 -21.32 15.58 4.91
CA ASP A 211 -20.49 14.42 4.58
C ASP A 211 -20.98 13.67 3.32
N ARG A 212 -22.28 13.72 2.99
CA ARG A 212 -22.77 13.27 1.67
C ARG A 212 -22.13 14.08 0.54
N ALA A 213 -21.85 15.35 0.80
CA ALA A 213 -21.11 16.18 -0.14
C ALA A 213 -19.68 15.66 -0.39
N LEU A 214 -19.04 14.93 0.54
CA LEU A 214 -17.67 14.39 0.35
C LEU A 214 -17.58 13.38 -0.79
N ASN A 215 -18.63 12.57 -0.99
CA ASN A 215 -18.67 11.68 -2.16
C ASN A 215 -18.90 12.48 -3.45
N ASP A 216 -19.71 13.53 -3.39
CA ASP A 216 -19.91 14.45 -4.51
C ASP A 216 -18.59 15.21 -4.81
N TYR A 217 -17.77 15.55 -3.81
CA TYR A 217 -16.45 16.17 -3.99
C TYR A 217 -15.50 15.25 -4.78
N CYS A 218 -15.50 13.94 -4.52
CA CYS A 218 -14.70 13.01 -5.33
C CYS A 218 -15.11 12.98 -6.81
N ILE A 219 -16.38 13.23 -7.10
CA ILE A 219 -16.91 13.23 -8.47
C ILE A 219 -16.71 14.60 -9.13
N LEU A 220 -16.87 15.69 -8.37
CA LEU A 220 -16.92 17.06 -8.89
C LEU A 220 -15.56 17.77 -8.92
N ASP A 221 -14.71 17.56 -7.91
CA ASP A 221 -13.45 18.29 -7.73
C ASP A 221 -12.22 17.48 -8.15
N HIS A 222 -12.35 16.17 -8.40
CA HIS A 222 -11.24 15.40 -8.95
C HIS A 222 -11.00 15.82 -10.41
N PRO A 223 -9.82 16.41 -10.75
CA PRO A 223 -9.50 16.79 -12.13
C PRO A 223 -9.62 15.58 -13.03
N PRO A 224 -10.14 15.77 -14.25
CA PRO A 224 -11.24 14.98 -14.79
C PRO A 224 -10.97 13.51 -14.61
N SER A 225 -11.54 12.94 -13.54
CA SER A 225 -11.86 11.52 -13.56
C SER A 225 -12.67 11.33 -14.83
N ASN A 226 -12.18 10.50 -15.75
CA ASN A 226 -12.82 10.35 -17.05
C ASN A 226 -14.26 9.87 -16.80
N GLY A 227 -15.24 10.78 -16.82
CA GLY A 227 -16.65 10.44 -16.56
C GLY A 227 -17.22 9.47 -17.59
N GLY A 228 -16.48 9.20 -18.67
CA GLY A 228 -16.72 8.15 -19.65
C GLY A 228 -15.92 6.87 -19.43
N PHE A 229 -15.25 6.70 -18.28
CA PHE A 229 -14.47 5.50 -18.00
C PHE A 229 -15.39 4.31 -17.80
N ALA A 230 -15.38 3.40 -18.76
CA ALA A 230 -16.12 2.17 -18.67
C ALA A 230 -15.33 1.20 -17.77
N ARG A 231 -15.97 0.76 -16.69
CA ARG A 231 -15.43 -0.24 -15.76
C ARG A 231 -15.38 -1.61 -16.43
N ASP A 232 -14.45 -2.45 -15.96
CA ASP A 232 -14.29 -3.84 -16.40
C ASP A 232 -14.19 -4.03 -17.93
N GLN A 233 -13.78 -3.00 -18.66
CA GLN A 233 -13.56 -3.11 -20.10
C GLN A 233 -12.26 -3.86 -20.40
N PRO A 234 -12.28 -4.79 -21.36
CA PRO A 234 -11.07 -5.40 -21.86
C PRO A 234 -10.09 -4.36 -22.40
N LEU A 235 -8.80 -4.60 -22.15
CA LEU A 235 -7.69 -3.83 -22.68
C LEU A 235 -6.75 -4.78 -23.44
N GLU A 236 -6.30 -4.37 -24.62
CA GLU A 236 -5.30 -5.13 -25.38
C GLU A 236 -3.93 -5.10 -24.71
N THR A 237 -3.57 -3.96 -24.10
CA THR A 237 -2.35 -3.74 -23.35
C THR A 237 -2.64 -2.96 -22.07
N PRO A 238 -1.90 -3.18 -20.97
CA PRO A 238 -2.07 -2.39 -19.77
C PRO A 238 -1.63 -0.93 -20.02
N PRO A 239 -2.18 0.04 -19.27
CA PRO A 239 -1.71 1.42 -19.32
C PRO A 239 -0.27 1.50 -18.80
N VAL A 240 0.50 2.44 -19.35
CA VAL A 240 1.86 2.73 -18.87
C VAL A 240 1.77 3.62 -17.64
N ALA A 241 2.43 3.20 -16.55
CA ALA A 241 2.55 3.99 -15.33
C ALA A 241 3.18 5.36 -15.62
N GLN A 242 2.52 6.43 -15.16
CA GLN A 242 3.05 7.78 -15.25
C GLN A 242 4.05 8.03 -14.12
N PRO A 243 4.90 9.07 -14.18
CA PRO A 243 5.76 9.41 -13.06
C PRO A 243 4.94 9.78 -11.81
N SER A 244 5.35 9.28 -10.64
CA SER A 244 4.80 9.73 -9.37
C SER A 244 5.09 11.23 -9.17
N VAL A 245 4.04 12.03 -9.03
CA VAL A 245 4.13 13.48 -8.81
C VAL A 245 3.32 13.90 -7.58
N PRO A 246 3.80 14.85 -6.74
CA PRO A 246 5.06 15.61 -6.88
C PRO A 246 6.33 14.83 -6.44
N GLY A 247 6.21 13.54 -6.11
CA GLY A 247 7.26 12.77 -5.45
C GLY A 247 7.37 13.11 -3.96
N TRP A 248 8.29 12.45 -3.28
CA TRP A 248 8.49 12.57 -1.84
C TRP A 248 9.59 13.60 -1.53
N PRO A 249 9.34 14.60 -0.65
CA PRO A 249 10.42 15.51 -0.25
C PRO A 249 11.47 14.75 0.56
N GLN A 250 12.73 15.18 0.54
CA GLN A 250 13.80 14.48 1.29
C GLN A 250 13.84 14.95 2.74
N ARG A 251 14.04 14.03 3.71
CA ARG A 251 14.31 14.44 5.10
C ARG A 251 15.64 15.21 5.17
N VAL A 252 15.64 16.36 5.84
CA VAL A 252 16.89 17.05 6.17
C VAL A 252 17.53 16.31 7.33
N GLU A 253 18.73 15.76 7.11
CA GLU A 253 19.51 15.17 8.18
C GLU A 253 19.91 16.27 9.17
N GLY A 254 19.63 16.05 10.46
CA GLY A 254 20.15 16.91 11.52
C GLY A 254 21.67 16.79 11.62
N PRO A 255 22.36 17.79 12.18
CA PRO A 255 23.77 17.68 12.52
C PRO A 255 24.06 16.56 13.52
#